data_AF-A0A3M2AHD9-F1
#
_entry.id   AF-A0A3M2AHD9-F1
#
_cell.length_a   1.000
_cell.length_b   1.000
_cell.length_c   1.000
_cell.angle_alpha   90.00
_cell.angle_beta   90.00
_cell.angle_gamma   90.00
#
_symmetry.space_group_name_H-M   'P 1'
#
loop_
_entity.id
_entity.type
_entity.pdbx_description
1 polymer ?
#
loop_
_entity_poly.entity_id
_entity_poly.type
_entity_poly.pdbx_seq_one_letter_code
_entity_poly.pdbx_strand_id
1 'polypeptide(L)' 'MDLLYVALPAALLLGAVFLVLFLWSNRKGQYDDLDTPGVRILHEDEPVEVKEEGEPPEA' A
#
# COMPACT_ATOMS: atom_id res chain seq x y z
N MET A 1 14.16 7.45 -37.97
CA MET A 1 12.69 7.24 -37.92
C MET A 1 12.32 5.91 -37.27
N ASP A 2 13.27 4.98 -37.10
CA ASP A 2 13.01 3.65 -36.53
C ASP A 2 12.77 3.64 -35.02
N LEU A 3 13.42 4.55 -34.28
CA LEU A 3 13.25 4.65 -32.83
C LEU A 3 11.81 5.00 -32.43
N LEU A 4 11.13 5.85 -33.20
CA LEU A 4 9.75 6.25 -32.91
C LEU A 4 8.79 5.05 -32.98
N TYR A 5 9.04 4.09 -33.89
CA TYR A 5 8.21 2.89 -34.01
C TYR A 5 8.35 1.93 -32.83
N VAL A 6 9.41 2.04 -32.03
CA VAL A 6 9.61 1.25 -30.81
C VAL A 6 9.19 2.06 -29.58
N ALA A 7 9.65 3.31 -29.50
CA ALA A 7 9.42 4.18 -28.35
C ALA A 7 7.93 4.52 -28.15
N LEU A 8 7.19 4.76 -29.23
CA LEU A 8 5.77 5.11 -29.15
C LEU A 8 4.91 3.97 -28.57
N PRO A 9 4.92 2.74 -29.11
CA PRO A 9 4.15 1.65 -28.53
C PRO A 9 4.65 1.27 -27.13
N ALA A 10 5.95 1.36 -26.86
CA ALA A 10 6.50 1.10 -25.53
C ALA A 10 5.96 2.11 -24.49
N ALA A 11 5.92 3.41 -24.84
CA ALA A 11 5.37 4.44 -23.97
C ALA A 11 3.86 4.26 -23.74
N LEU A 12 3.11 3.91 -24.79
CA LEU A 12 1.68 3.62 -24.68
C LEU A 12 1.40 2.39 -23.80
N LEU A 13 2.18 1.32 -23.97
CA LEU A 13 2.09 0.12 -23.12
C LEU A 13 2.41 0.44 -21.66
N LEU A 14 3.47 1.20 -21.41
CA LEU A 14 3.84 1.61 -20.06
C LEU A 14 2.72 2.45 -19.41
N GLY A 15 2.19 3.43 -20.14
CA GLY A 15 1.06 4.25 -19.68
C GLY A 15 -0.20 3.42 -19.41
N ALA A 16 -0.51 2.45 -20.28
CA ALA A 16 -1.64 1.54 -20.10
C ALA A 16 -1.48 0.66 -18.85
N VAL A 17 -0.28 0.13 -18.61
CA VAL A 17 0.03 -0.67 -17.40
C VAL A 17 -0.17 0.19 -16.14
N PHE A 18 0.38 1.41 -16.12
CA PHE A 18 0.17 2.33 -14.99
C PHE A 18 -1.31 2.64 -14.77
N LEU A 19 -2.07 2.89 -15.85
CA LEU A 19 -3.50 3.17 -15.75
C LEU A 19 -4.27 1.97 -15.19
N VAL A 20 -4.01 0.75 -15.67
CA VAL A 20 -4.67 -0.47 -15.17
C VAL A 20 -4.36 -0.71 -13.71
N LEU A 21 -3.08 -0.58 -13.30
CA LEU A 21 -2.67 -0.71 -11.90
C LEU A 21 -3.35 0.34 -11.02
N PHE A 22 -3.39 1.59 -11.47
CA PHE A 22 -4.07 2.67 -10.76
C PHE A 22 -5.56 2.38 -10.56
N LEU A 23 -6.27 1.98 -11.62
CA LEU A 23 -7.68 1.64 -11.54
C LEU A 23 -7.92 0.42 -10.64
N TRP A 24 -7.05 -0.59 -10.68
CA TRP A 24 -7.13 -1.74 -9.78
C TRP A 24 -6.91 -1.33 -8.32
N SER A 25 -5.93 -0.48 -8.02
CA SER A 25 -5.66 0.02 -6.67
C SER A 25 -6.84 0.83 -6.10
N ASN A 26 -7.43 1.70 -6.92
CA ASN A 26 -8.61 2.48 -6.53
C ASN A 26 -9.81 1.56 -6.24
N ARG A 27 -10.02 0.52 -7.06
CA ARG A 27 -11.09 -0.46 -6.84
C ARG A 27 -10.85 -1.37 -5.64
N LYS A 28 -9.60 -1.52 -5.19
CA LYS A 28 -9.24 -2.36 -4.03
C LYS A 28 -9.52 -1.67 -2.68
N GLY A 29 -10.15 -0.49 -2.69
CA GLY A 29 -10.58 0.18 -1.46
C GLY A 29 -9.44 0.78 -0.67
N GLN A 30 -8.31 1.13 -1.31
CA GLN A 30 -7.17 1.77 -0.63
C GLN A 30 -7.57 3.08 0.08
N TYR A 31 -8.63 3.75 -0.41
CA TYR A 31 -9.14 5.00 0.14
C TYR A 31 -10.36 4.82 1.05
N ASP A 32 -10.77 3.58 1.32
CA ASP A 32 -11.95 3.29 2.14
C ASP A 32 -11.65 3.46 3.64
N ASP A 33 -10.38 3.46 4.02
CA ASP A 33 -9.95 3.69 5.41
C ASP A 33 -9.79 5.19 5.69
N LEU A 34 -10.89 5.83 6.06
CA LEU A 34 -10.92 7.22 6.52
C LEU A 34 -10.88 7.35 8.05
N ASP A 35 -11.10 6.24 8.78
CA ASP A 35 -11.37 6.25 10.21
C ASP A 35 -10.14 5.91 11.06
N THR A 36 -9.23 5.06 10.57
CA THR A 36 -8.03 4.64 11.30
C THR A 36 -7.15 5.81 11.78
N PRO A 37 -6.93 6.90 11.02
CA PRO A 37 -6.15 8.05 11.49
C PRO A 37 -6.76 8.74 12.72
N GLY A 38 -8.08 8.89 12.76
CA GLY A 38 -8.79 9.56 13.86
C GLY A 38 -8.89 8.71 15.13
N VAL A 39 -8.93 7.39 15.00
CA VAL A 39 -8.90 6.48 16.15
C VAL A 39 -7.47 6.33 16.70
N ARG A 40 -6.44 6.40 15.84
CA ARG A 40 -5.04 6.30 16.26
C ARG A 40 -4.65 7.41 17.23
N ILE A 41 -4.98 8.67 16.93
CA ILE A 41 -4.60 9.81 17.79
C ILE A 41 -5.21 9.74 19.20
N LEU A 42 -6.34 9.04 19.35
CA LEU A 42 -6.99 8.84 20.66
C LEU A 42 -6.29 7.79 21.52
N HIS A 43 -5.55 6.85 20.90
CA HIS A 43 -4.85 5.77 21.60
C HIS A 43 -3.32 5.97 21.61
N GLU A 44 -2.79 7.08 21.09
CA GLU A 44 -1.35 7.39 21.09
C GLU A 44 -0.78 7.60 22.50
N ASP A 45 -1.62 8.02 23.45
CA ASP A 45 -1.23 8.27 24.84
C ASP A 45 -1.38 7.05 25.76
N GLU A 46 -1.95 5.93 25.28
CA GLU A 46 -2.02 4.71 26.07
C GLU A 46 -0.63 4.04 26.09
N PRO A 47 -0.04 3.81 27.28
CA PRO A 47 1.21 3.07 27.37
C PRO A 47 0.98 1.67 26.79
N VAL A 48 1.74 1.33 25.74
CA VAL A 48 1.72 -0.01 25.16
C VAL A 48 2.20 -0.97 26.25
N GLU A 49 1.27 -1.66 26.92
CA GLU A 49 1.62 -2.79 27.77
C GLU A 49 2.23 -3.85 26.86
N VAL A 50 3.56 -3.89 26.80
CA VAL A 50 4.31 -4.99 26.23
C VAL A 50 3.97 -6.20 27.10
N LYS A 51 2.98 -6.99 26.67
CA LYS A 51 2.85 -8.36 27.17
C LYS A 51 4.10 -9.08 26.71
N GLU A 52 5.06 -9.24 27.61
CA GLU A 52 6.09 -10.25 27.47
C GLU A 52 5.39 -11.60 27.38
N GLU A 53 5.15 -12.05 26.15
CA GLU A 53 4.79 -13.44 25.91
C GLU A 53 5.98 -14.28 26.34
N GLY A 54 5.71 -15.07 27.39
CA GLY A 54 6.70 -15.76 28.20
C GLY A 54 7.78 -16.50 27.44
N GLU A 55 8.98 -16.40 28.01
CA GLU A 55 10.10 -17.32 27.89
C GLU A 55 9.63 -18.76 27.58
N PRO A 56 10.09 -19.39 26.49
CA PRO A 56 9.84 -20.82 26.28
C PRO A 56 10.51 -21.61 27.42
N PRO A 57 9.89 -22.69 27.93
CA PRO A 57 10.46 -23.44 29.05
C PRO A 57 11.82 -24.03 28.63
N GLU A 58 12.84 -23.77 29.44
CA GLU A 58 14.14 -24.46 29.39
C GLU A 58 13.90 -25.98 29.35
N ALA A 59 14.51 -26.64 28.36
CA ALA A 59 14.57 -28.09 28.23
C ALA A 59 15.98 -28.58 28.54
#